data_AF-A0AA38LDW7-F1
#
_entry.id   AF-A0AA38LDW7-F1
#
_cell.length_a   1.000
_cell.length_b   1.000
_cell.length_c   1.000
_cell.angle_alpha   90.00
_cell.angle_beta   90.00
_cell.angle_gamma   90.00
#
_symmetry.space_group_name_H-M   'P 1'
#
loop_
_entity.id
_entity.type
_entity.pdbx_description
1 polymer ?
#
loop_
_entity_poly.entity_id
_entity_poly.type
_entity_poly.pdbx_seq_one_letter_code
_entity_poly.pdbx_strand_id
1 'polypeptide(L)'
;MALDPMLKVDILQDLDLFKRGKEFYRWIGHSWKREYLFHDPPGTGKSSLVTAIANYMKYGIIEVLMNKVEDPYEAMTEVICALDGKLKEKEPMLPSMFAQADMKDVKEEEESLKTTKNSHK
;
A
#
# COMPACT_ATOMS: atom_id res chain seq x y z
N MET A 1 -2.17 9.26 -17.05
CA MET A 1 -0.70 9.22 -16.91
C MET A 1 -0.30 7.77 -16.73
N ALA A 2 0.76 7.32 -17.41
CA ALA A 2 1.22 5.93 -17.36
C ALA A 2 2.47 5.84 -16.48
N LEU A 3 2.53 4.80 -15.63
CA LEU A 3 3.73 4.45 -14.89
C LEU A 3 4.90 4.30 -15.87
N ASP A 4 6.08 4.80 -15.50
CA ASP A 4 7.27 4.61 -16.32
C ASP A 4 7.48 3.10 -16.60
N PRO A 5 7.69 2.69 -17.86
CA PRO A 5 7.83 1.28 -18.21
C PRO A 5 9.00 0.59 -17.51
N MET A 6 10.10 1.30 -17.23
CA MET A 6 11.23 0.70 -16.51
C MET A 6 10.88 0.47 -15.05
N LEU A 7 10.28 1.47 -14.39
CA LEU A 7 9.80 1.34 -13.02
C LEU A 7 8.82 0.16 -12.85
N LYS A 8 7.94 -0.06 -13.84
CA LYS A 8 7.04 -1.21 -13.85
C LYS A 8 7.80 -2.54 -13.83
N VAL A 9 8.84 -2.65 -14.66
CA VAL A 9 9.66 -3.87 -14.77
C VAL A 9 10.39 -4.12 -13.47
N ASP A 10 10.96 -3.08 -12.87
CA ASP A 10 11.71 -3.19 -11.61
C ASP A 10 10.82 -3.67 -10.46
N ILE A 11 9.60 -3.10 -10.32
CA ILE A 11 8.63 -3.54 -9.31
C ILE A 11 8.24 -5.02 -9.52
N LEU A 12 7.99 -5.44 -10.76
CA LEU A 12 7.62 -6.83 -11.04
C LEU A 12 8.76 -7.80 -10.74
N GLN A 13 9.99 -7.45 -11.10
CA GLN A 13 11.17 -8.26 -10.80
C GLN A 13 11.38 -8.39 -9.28
N ASP A 14 11.20 -7.31 -8.54
CA ASP A 14 11.31 -7.32 -7.09
C ASP A 14 10.24 -8.20 -6.44
N LEU A 15 8.99 -8.12 -6.90
CA LEU A 15 7.89 -8.97 -6.43
C LEU A 15 8.16 -10.46 -6.71
N ASP A 16 8.68 -10.80 -7.88
CA ASP A 16 9.06 -12.18 -8.22
C ASP A 16 10.20 -12.70 -7.36
N LEU A 17 11.21 -11.86 -7.09
CA LEU A 17 12.31 -12.19 -6.17
C LEU A 17 11.79 -12.39 -4.75
N PHE A 18 10.94 -11.49 -4.27
CA PHE A 18 10.31 -11.59 -2.95
C PHE A 18 9.51 -12.88 -2.80
N LYS A 19 8.74 -13.25 -3.82
CA LYS A 19 7.95 -14.50 -3.85
C LYS A 19 8.83 -15.76 -3.78
N ARG A 20 9.96 -15.76 -4.47
CA ARG A 20 10.93 -16.89 -4.47
C ARG A 20 11.84 -16.89 -3.23
N GLY A 21 12.03 -15.73 -2.59
CA GLY A 21 12.97 -15.51 -1.50
C GLY A 21 12.59 -16.12 -0.14
N LYS A 22 11.45 -16.80 -0.03
CA LYS A 22 10.96 -17.39 1.23
C LYS A 22 12.02 -18.14 2.03
N GLU A 23 12.74 -19.05 1.37
CA GLU A 23 13.77 -19.87 1.99
C GLU A 23 15.02 -19.07 2.38
N PHE A 24 15.31 -18.02 1.61
CA PHE A 24 16.40 -17.10 1.93
C PHE A 24 16.11 -16.33 3.23
N TYR A 25 14.91 -15.75 3.37
CA TYR A 25 14.47 -15.06 4.60
C TYR A 25 14.46 -16.00 5.81
N ARG A 26 14.03 -17.26 5.61
CA ARG A 26 14.05 -18.29 6.65
C ARG A 26 15.47 -18.63 7.10
N TRP A 27 16.42 -18.74 6.17
CA TRP A 27 17.80 -19.09 6.47
C TRP A 27 18.53 -17.98 7.23
N ILE A 28 18.32 -16.72 6.84
CA ILE A 28 18.95 -15.56 7.51
C ILE A 28 18.24 -15.14 8.82
N GLY A 29 17.07 -15.72 9.11
CA GLY A 29 16.30 -15.43 10.33
C GLY A 29 15.57 -14.08 10.32
N HIS A 30 15.37 -13.47 9.16
CA HIS A 30 14.64 -12.20 9.03
C HIS A 30 13.17 -12.44 8.65
N SER A 31 12.28 -11.56 9.10
CA SER A 31 10.86 -11.60 8.73
C SER A 31 10.67 -11.45 7.22
N TRP A 32 9.86 -12.33 6.63
CA TRP A 32 9.54 -12.31 5.20
C TRP A 32 8.46 -11.28 4.88
N LYS A 33 8.87 -10.00 4.85
CA LYS A 33 8.00 -8.84 4.61
C LYS A 33 8.57 -7.90 3.53
N ARG A 34 7.69 -7.23 2.79
CA ARG A 34 8.06 -6.21 1.79
C ARG A 34 7.19 -4.97 1.91
N GLU A 35 7.81 -3.81 1.97
CA GLU A 35 7.15 -2.52 2.16
C GLU A 35 7.48 -1.62 0.96
N TYR A 36 6.48 -0.94 0.42
CA TYR A 36 6.63 0.00 -0.69
C TYR A 36 6.07 1.37 -0.31
N LEU A 37 6.80 2.43 -0.67
CA LEU A 37 6.35 3.81 -0.54
C LEU A 37 6.16 4.38 -1.95
N PHE A 38 4.93 4.75 -2.29
CA PHE A 38 4.61 5.36 -3.57
C PHE A 38 4.37 6.86 -3.37
N HIS A 39 5.29 7.68 -3.86
CA HIS A 39 5.17 9.14 -3.83
C HIS A 39 4.96 9.67 -5.26
N ASP A 40 3.80 10.23 -5.54
CA ASP A 40 3.50 10.89 -6.83
C ASP A 40 2.43 11.97 -6.59
N PRO A 41 2.23 12.92 -7.50
CA PRO A 41 1.10 13.85 -7.44
C PRO A 41 -0.27 13.14 -7.36
N PRO A 42 -1.33 13.81 -6.87
CA PRO A 42 -2.69 13.27 -6.88
C PRO A 42 -3.09 12.82 -8.29
N GLY A 43 -3.92 11.78 -8.40
CA GLY A 43 -4.43 11.35 -9.70
C GLY A 43 -3.47 10.54 -10.59
N THR A 44 -2.24 10.26 -10.14
CA THR A 44 -1.24 9.45 -10.88
C THR A 44 -1.50 7.93 -10.82
N GLY A 45 -2.61 7.50 -10.22
CA GLY A 45 -3.01 6.09 -10.21
C GLY A 45 -2.31 5.22 -9.17
N LYS A 46 -1.70 5.81 -8.12
CA LYS A 46 -1.04 5.11 -7.01
C LYS A 46 -1.90 3.98 -6.41
N SER A 47 -3.16 4.25 -6.08
CA SER A 47 -4.10 3.24 -5.54
C SER A 47 -4.44 2.16 -6.57
N SER A 48 -4.48 2.51 -7.86
CA SER A 48 -4.67 1.53 -8.93
C SER A 48 -3.44 0.61 -9.06
N LEU A 49 -2.24 1.14 -8.87
CA LEU A 49 -1.01 0.34 -8.84
C LEU A 49 -0.99 -0.65 -7.67
N VAL A 50 -1.32 -0.19 -6.46
CA VAL A 50 -1.45 -1.08 -5.28
C VAL A 50 -2.45 -2.20 -5.56
N THR A 51 -3.58 -1.87 -6.17
CA THR A 51 -4.61 -2.85 -6.55
C THR A 51 -4.09 -3.86 -7.59
N ALA A 52 -3.35 -3.40 -8.59
CA ALA A 52 -2.74 -4.27 -9.59
C ALA A 52 -1.70 -5.22 -8.98
N ILE A 53 -0.86 -4.73 -8.06
CA ILE A 53 0.14 -5.54 -7.37
C ILE A 53 -0.52 -6.59 -6.47
N ALA A 54 -1.54 -6.22 -5.69
CA ALA A 54 -2.27 -7.16 -4.85
C ALA A 54 -2.93 -8.28 -5.69
N ASN A 55 -3.51 -7.93 -6.83
CA ASN A 55 -4.09 -8.90 -7.77
C ASN A 55 -3.05 -9.83 -8.42
N TYR A 56 -1.85 -9.30 -8.70
CA TYR A 56 -0.72 -10.08 -9.20
C TYR A 56 -0.23 -11.10 -8.15
N MET A 57 -0.08 -10.65 -6.90
CA MET A 57 0.40 -11.47 -5.78
C MET A 57 -0.67 -12.39 -5.19
N LYS A 58 -1.96 -12.15 -5.51
CA LYS A 58 -3.14 -12.80 -4.91
C LYS A 58 -3.31 -12.47 -3.43
N TYR A 59 -3.01 -11.23 -3.03
CA TYR A 59 -3.09 -10.78 -1.64
C TYR A 59 -4.31 -9.88 -1.41
N GLY A 60 -4.76 -9.84 -0.15
CA GLY A 60 -5.74 -8.86 0.29
C GLY A 60 -5.10 -7.48 0.46
N ILE A 61 -5.89 -6.44 0.24
CA ILE A 61 -5.50 -5.05 0.50
C ILE A 61 -6.10 -4.63 1.83
N ILE A 62 -5.31 -3.95 2.65
CA ILE A 62 -5.76 -3.35 3.90
C ILE A 62 -5.53 -1.85 3.78
N GLU A 63 -6.61 -1.09 3.89
CA GLU A 63 -6.57 0.37 3.90
C GLU A 63 -6.67 0.88 5.34
N VAL A 64 -5.73 1.74 5.74
CA VAL A 64 -5.69 2.33 7.07
C VAL A 64 -5.91 3.84 6.93
N LEU A 65 -6.99 4.33 7.52
CA LEU A 65 -7.37 5.74 7.47
C LEU A 65 -6.79 6.49 8.69
N MET A 66 -5.63 7.11 8.50
CA MET A 66 -4.87 7.78 9.56
C MET A 66 -5.54 9.04 10.09
N ASN A 67 -6.49 9.62 9.34
CA ASN A 67 -7.22 10.83 9.73
C ASN A 67 -8.29 10.59 10.81
N LYS A 68 -8.55 9.33 11.17
CA LYS A 68 -9.52 8.93 12.19
C LYS A 68 -8.86 8.48 13.49
N VAL A 69 -7.55 8.71 13.63
CA VAL A 69 -6.75 8.26 14.75
C VAL A 69 -6.12 9.47 15.44
N GLU A 70 -6.11 9.47 16.78
CA GLU A 70 -5.47 10.53 17.58
C GLU A 70 -3.93 10.46 17.50
N ASP A 71 -3.35 9.25 17.61
CA ASP A 71 -1.93 8.99 17.38
C ASP A 71 -1.75 8.01 16.20
N PRO A 72 -1.36 8.52 15.00
CA PRO A 72 -1.14 7.70 13.83
C PRO A 72 -0.02 6.65 14.00
N TYR A 73 1.00 6.92 14.81
CA TYR A 73 2.11 5.99 15.02
C TYR A 73 1.71 4.83 15.93
N GLU A 74 0.93 5.11 16.97
CA GLU A 74 0.38 4.08 17.86
C GLU A 74 -0.55 3.13 17.10
N ALA A 75 -1.50 3.67 16.32
CA ALA A 75 -2.40 2.82 15.54
C ALA A 75 -1.70 2.03 14.43
N MET A 76 -0.71 2.61 13.75
CA MET A 76 0.12 1.86 12.79
C MET A 76 0.81 0.69 13.46
N THR A 77 1.41 0.92 14.63
CA THR A 77 2.11 -0.11 15.39
C THR A 77 1.16 -1.23 15.79
N GLU A 78 -0.03 -0.88 16.29
CA GLU A 78 -1.06 -1.85 16.67
C GLU A 78 -1.54 -2.68 15.47
N VAL A 79 -1.84 -2.02 14.34
CA VAL A 79 -2.28 -2.68 13.11
C VAL A 79 -1.21 -3.63 12.58
N ILE A 80 0.05 -3.19 12.50
CA ILE A 80 1.16 -4.02 12.05
C ILE A 80 1.34 -5.23 12.97
N CYS A 81 1.34 -5.03 14.29
CA CYS A 81 1.45 -6.11 15.27
C CYS A 81 0.30 -7.12 15.15
N ALA A 82 -0.93 -6.63 14.99
CA ALA A 82 -2.12 -7.49 14.86
C ALA A 82 -2.09 -8.30 13.56
N LEU A 83 -1.59 -7.72 12.47
CA LEU A 83 -1.45 -8.42 11.19
C LEU A 83 -0.33 -9.46 11.23
N ASP A 84 0.81 -9.13 11.81
CA ASP A 84 1.90 -10.09 12.04
C ASP A 84 1.46 -11.24 12.95
N GLY A 85 0.66 -10.96 13.98
CA GLY A 85 0.08 -11.99 14.87
C GLY A 85 -0.90 -12.93 14.16
N LYS A 86 -1.83 -12.36 13.37
CA LYS A 86 -2.80 -13.16 12.58
C LYS A 86 -2.12 -13.98 11.48
N LEU A 87 -1.01 -13.48 10.91
CA LEU A 87 -0.21 -14.22 9.94
C LEU A 87 0.50 -15.41 10.60
N LYS A 88 1.00 -15.28 11.84
CA LYS A 88 1.60 -16.40 12.59
C LYS A 88 0.61 -17.52 12.88
N GLU A 89 -0.66 -17.21 13.14
CA GLU A 89 -1.70 -18.22 13.45
C GLU A 89 -2.22 -18.97 12.22
N LYS A 90 -2.31 -18.32 11.05
CA LYS A 90 -2.97 -18.93 9.87
C LYS A 90 -2.09 -19.83 9.02
N GLU A 91 -0.77 -19.66 9.07
CA GLU A 91 0.25 -20.54 8.48
C GLU A 91 1.58 -19.83 8.72
N PRO A 92 2.66 -20.50 9.17
CA PRO A 92 3.87 -19.81 9.63
C PRO A 92 4.61 -18.97 8.59
N MET A 93 4.12 -18.85 7.34
CA MET A 93 4.88 -18.29 6.23
C MET A 93 4.03 -17.67 5.10
N LEU A 94 3.02 -16.85 5.41
CA LEU A 94 2.33 -16.04 4.39
C LEU A 94 2.93 -14.62 4.32
N PRO A 95 3.17 -14.05 3.13
CA PRO A 95 3.84 -12.75 3.01
C PRO A 95 2.95 -11.56 3.42
N SER A 96 3.52 -10.58 4.11
CA SER A 96 2.90 -9.27 4.35
C SER A 96 3.43 -8.24 3.36
N MET A 97 2.51 -7.49 2.74
CA MET A 97 2.82 -6.34 1.90
C MET A 97 2.12 -5.12 2.49
N PHE A 98 2.89 -4.14 2.96
CA PHE A 98 2.36 -2.86 3.40
C PHE A 98 2.74 -1.79 2.36
N ALA A 99 1.74 -1.08 1.85
CA ALA A 99 1.95 0.09 1.00
C ALA A 99 1.51 1.32 1.78
N GLN A 100 2.43 2.27 2.01
CA GLN A 100 2.08 3.59 2.52
C GLN A 100 1.79 4.49 1.31
N ALA A 101 0.57 5.03 1.28
CA ALA A 101 0.22 6.15 0.42
C ALA A 101 0.15 7.40 1.31
N ASP A 102 0.99 8.40 1.03
CA ASP A 102 1.01 9.64 1.81
C ASP A 102 -0.31 10.41 1.65
N MET A 103 -0.95 10.65 2.80
CA MET A 103 -2.26 11.28 2.96
C MET A 103 -2.15 12.83 2.94
N LYS A 104 -1.51 13.40 1.91
CA LYS A 104 -1.47 14.87 1.71
C LYS A 104 -2.29 15.38 0.52
N ASP A 105 -2.82 14.49 -0.32
CA ASP A 105 -3.46 14.86 -1.59
C ASP A 105 -5.01 14.98 -1.53
N VAL A 106 -5.66 14.77 -0.38
CA VAL A 106 -7.14 14.78 -0.28
C VAL A 106 -7.71 16.20 -0.07
N LYS A 107 -6.87 17.22 0.14
CA LYS A 107 -7.35 18.57 0.50
C LYS A 107 -7.62 19.53 -0.66
N GLU A 108 -7.23 19.23 -1.91
CA GLU A 108 -7.44 20.16 -3.04
C GLU A 108 -8.65 19.83 -3.94
N GLU A 109 -9.29 18.67 -3.80
CA GLU A 109 -10.42 18.30 -4.69
C GLU A 109 -11.81 18.73 -4.20
N GLU A 110 -11.97 19.14 -2.93
CA GLU A 110 -13.27 19.58 -2.36
C GLU A 110 -13.61 21.06 -2.65
N GLU A 111 -12.65 21.88 -3.12
CA GLU A 111 -12.86 23.33 -3.26
C GLU A 111 -13.24 23.80 -4.68
N SER A 112 -13.06 22.98 -5.73
CA SER A 112 -13.46 23.38 -7.10
C SER A 112 -14.92 23.05 -7.47
N LEU A 113 -15.64 22.29 -6.63
CA LEU A 113 -17.02 21.85 -6.91
C LEU A 113 -18.12 22.70 -6.22
N LYS A 114 -17.76 23.75 -5.47
CA LYS A 114 -18.75 24.62 -4.77
C LYS A 114 -19.03 25.97 -5.45
N THR A 115 -18.40 26.32 -6.57
CA THR A 115 -18.63 27.62 -7.26
C THR A 115 -19.47 27.56 -8.54
N THR A 116 -19.94 26.41 -9.01
CA THR A 116 -20.76 26.32 -10.25
C THR A 116 -22.22 25.88 -10.05
N LYS A 117 -22.74 25.86 -8.81
CA LYS A 117 -24.18 25.62 -8.54
C LYS A 117 -25.01 26.87 -8.28
N ASN A 118 -24.53 28.04 -8.71
CA ASN A 118 -25.31 29.28 -8.63
C ASN A 118 -25.30 30.04 -9.96
N SER A 119 -25.80 29.41 -11.02
CA SER A 119 -26.38 30.15 -12.15
C SER A 119 -27.24 29.22 -13.00
N HIS A 120 -28.44 29.71 -13.32
CA HIS A 120 -29.41 29.21 -14.30
C HIS A 120 -30.46 28.20 -13.78
N LYS A 121 -31.46 28.77 -13.09
CA LYS A 121 -32.87 28.90 -13.53
C LYS A 121 -33.86 28.50 -12.45
#